data_AF-V9ICZ8-F1
#
_entry.id   AF-V9ICZ8-F1
#
_cell.length_a   1.000
_cell.length_b   1.000
_cell.length_c   1.000
_cell.angle_alpha   90.00
_cell.angle_beta   90.00
_cell.angle_gamma   90.00
#
_symmetry.space_group_name_H-M   'P 1'
#
loop_
_entity.id
_entity.type
_entity.pdbx_description
1 polymer ?
#
loop_
_entity_poly.entity_id
_entity_poly.type
_entity_poly.pdbx_seq_one_letter_code
_entity_poly.pdbx_strand_id
1 'polypeptide(L)' 'MEIDYKLLKEIDCKQGVIRAVRFSVDGAYCLTCGSDRKLKLWNPYKGVTLKTYEGHGNEQVELQYAV' A
#
# COMPACT_ATOMS: atom_id res chain seq x y z
N MET A 1 22.92 23.45 -1.29
CA MET A 1 22.94 21.97 -1.22
C MET A 1 21.76 21.50 -2.03
N GLU A 2 22.01 20.89 -3.17
CA GLU A 2 20.97 20.30 -3.99
C GLU A 2 20.77 18.86 -3.49
N ILE A 3 19.55 18.53 -3.06
CA ILE A 3 19.22 17.20 -2.55
C ILE A 3 18.71 16.43 -3.76
N ASP A 4 19.53 15.53 -4.30
CA ASP A 4 19.13 14.66 -5.41
C ASP A 4 18.24 13.55 -4.85
N TYR A 5 16.96 13.58 -5.23
CA TYR A 5 16.01 12.54 -4.86
C TYR A 5 15.91 11.51 -5.98
N LYS A 6 16.32 10.28 -5.68
CA LYS A 6 16.17 9.15 -6.59
C LYS A 6 14.89 8.37 -6.28
N LEU A 7 14.07 8.12 -7.30
CA LEU A 7 12.95 7.19 -7.19
C LEU A 7 13.48 5.78 -6.89
N LEU A 8 13.11 5.22 -5.74
CA LEU A 8 13.53 3.88 -5.34
C LEU A 8 12.59 2.79 -5.87
N LYS A 9 11.28 3.05 -5.85
CA LYS A 9 10.26 2.05 -6.19
C LYS A 9 8.96 2.72 -6.63
N GLU A 10 8.32 2.15 -7.64
CA GLU A 10 6.92 2.40 -7.99
C GLU A 10 6.09 1.16 -7.64
N ILE A 11 4.92 1.37 -7.04
CA ILE A 11 3.99 0.30 -6.67
C ILE A 11 2.60 0.68 -7.15
N ASP A 12 2.03 -0.14 -8.03
CA ASP A 12 0.64 0.02 -8.43
C ASP A 12 -0.28 -0.65 -7.41
N CYS A 13 -0.92 0.16 -6.58
CA CYS A 13 -1.81 -0.30 -5.52
C CYS A 13 -3.16 -0.85 -6.01
N LYS A 14 -3.52 -0.66 -7.30
CA LYS A 14 -4.79 -1.08 -7.90
C LYS A 14 -6.03 -0.60 -7.12
N GLN A 15 -5.98 0.57 -6.49
CA GLN A 15 -7.08 1.12 -5.67
C GLN A 15 -7.83 2.29 -6.34
N GLY A 16 -7.56 2.53 -7.63
CA GLY A 16 -8.01 3.73 -8.32
C GLY A 16 -7.41 4.98 -7.71
N VAL A 17 -8.21 6.05 -7.59
CA VAL A 17 -7.77 7.31 -6.95
C VAL A 17 -7.46 7.06 -5.48
N ILE A 18 -6.19 7.20 -5.11
CA ILE A 18 -5.72 7.11 -3.73
C ILE A 18 -6.13 8.38 -3.00
N ARG A 19 -6.82 8.21 -1.86
CA ARG A 19 -7.30 9.31 -1.02
C ARG A 19 -6.35 9.58 0.15
N ALA A 20 -5.65 8.55 0.61
CA ALA A 20 -4.70 8.68 1.71
C ALA A 20 -3.57 7.64 1.61
N VAL A 21 -2.38 8.07 2.03
CA VAL A 21 -1.19 7.22 2.24
C VAL A 21 -0.58 7.59 3.58
N ARG A 22 -0.21 6.59 4.39
CA ARG A 22 0.49 6.80 5.66
C ARG A 22 1.58 5.75 5.85
N PHE A 23 2.80 6.19 6.14
CA PHE A 23 3.86 5.30 6.58
C PHE A 23 3.81 5.09 8.09
N SER A 24 4.26 3.93 8.53
CA SER A 24 4.63 3.70 9.92
C SER A 24 5.83 4.57 10.30
N VAL A 25 5.98 4.88 11.59
CA VAL A 25 7.06 5.75 12.09
C VAL A 25 8.45 5.20 11.77
N ASP A 26 8.58 3.88 11.77
CA ASP A 26 9.80 3.15 11.41
C ASP A 26 9.97 2.94 9.90
N GLY A 27 8.98 3.30 9.07
CA GLY A 27 9.01 3.12 7.62
C GLY A 27 8.84 1.68 7.14
N ALA A 28 8.72 0.69 8.04
CA ALA A 28 8.59 -0.72 7.69
C ALA A 28 7.28 -1.05 6.97
N TYR A 29 6.26 -0.23 7.19
CA TYR A 29 4.93 -0.42 6.62
C TYR A 29 4.39 0.86 6.00
N CYS A 30 3.61 0.67 4.94
CA CYS A 30 2.84 1.73 4.31
C CYS A 30 1.37 1.31 4.23
N LEU A 31 0.46 2.20 4.60
CA LEU A 31 -0.98 2.03 4.45
C LEU A 31 -1.48 2.94 3.34
N THR A 32 -2.29 2.39 2.45
CA THR A 32 -2.96 3.15 1.39
C THR A 32 -4.47 2.93 1.47
N CYS A 33 -5.23 3.96 1.12
CA CYS A 33 -6.68 3.90 1.02
C CYS A 33 -7.12 4.61 -0.26
N GLY A 34 -7.89 3.91 -1.10
CA GLY A 34 -8.34 4.42 -2.37
C GLY A 34 -9.87 4.42 -2.53
N SER A 35 -10.30 4.64 -3.77
CA SER A 35 -11.72 4.67 -4.13
C SER A 35 -12.35 3.28 -4.20
N ASP A 36 -11.53 2.23 -4.16
CA ASP A 36 -11.96 0.84 -3.99
C ASP A 36 -12.57 0.54 -2.60
N ARG A 37 -12.54 1.51 -1.66
CA ARG A 37 -13.01 1.37 -0.27
C ARG A 37 -12.28 0.27 0.50
N LYS A 38 -11.06 -0.08 0.05
CA LYS A 38 -10.17 -1.00 0.75
C LYS A 38 -9.00 -0.23 1.36
N LEU A 39 -8.51 -0.68 2.50
CA LEU A 39 -7.21 -0.27 3.02
C LEU A 39 -6.21 -1.36 2.69
N LYS A 40 -5.06 -1.02 2.10
CA LYS A 40 -4.00 -1.98 1.81
C LYS A 40 -2.77 -1.63 2.65
N LEU A 41 -2.21 -2.64 3.30
CA LEU A 41 -0.97 -2.59 4.06
C LEU A 41 0.13 -3.19 3.19
N TRP A 42 1.25 -2.48 3.09
CA TRP A 42 2.36 -2.79 2.20
C TRP A 42 3.67 -2.82 2.96
N ASN A 43 4.58 -3.68 2.52
CA ASN A 43 5.99 -3.52 2.81
C ASN A 43 6.63 -2.70 1.67
N PRO A 44 7.01 -1.42 1.89
CA PRO A 44 7.52 -0.57 0.82
C PRO A 44 8.90 -1.00 0.30
N TYR A 45 9.70 -1.70 1.11
CA TYR A 45 11.02 -2.21 0.71
C TYR A 45 10.91 -3.41 -0.25
N LYS A 46 9.98 -4.33 0.06
CA LYS A 46 9.73 -5.51 -0.77
C LYS A 46 8.76 -5.23 -1.93
N GLY A 47 7.96 -4.17 -1.83
CA GLY A 47 6.94 -3.82 -2.81
C GLY A 47 5.75 -4.79 -2.82
N VAL A 48 5.47 -5.45 -1.68
CA VAL A 48 4.42 -6.47 -1.57
C VAL A 48 3.28 -5.98 -0.70
N THR A 49 2.05 -6.30 -1.11
CA THR A 49 0.86 -6.16 -0.26
C THR A 49 0.94 -7.23 0.83
N LEU A 50 0.93 -6.80 2.08
CA LEU A 50 0.89 -7.71 3.23
C LEU A 50 -0.55 -8.06 3.59
N LYS A 51 -1.46 -7.08 3.50
CA LYS A 51 -2.85 -7.28 3.89
C LYS A 51 -3.78 -6.28 3.22
N THR A 52 -4.99 -6.70 2.93
CA THR A 52 -6.08 -5.85 2.48
C THR A 52 -7.19 -5.90 3.54
N TYR A 53 -7.70 -4.75 3.92
CA TYR A 53 -8.83 -4.59 4.84
C TYR A 53 -9.99 -3.99 4.07
N GLU A 54 -11.16 -4.59 4.18
CA GLU A 54 -12.38 -4.12 3.55
C GLU A 54 -13.35 -3.64 4.64
N GLY A 55 -13.91 -2.44 4.48
CA GLY A 55 -14.90 -1.92 5.42
C GLY A 55 -16.25 -2.62 5.22
N HIS A 56 -16.74 -3.30 6.27
CA HIS A 56 -18.03 -3.97 6.40
C HIS A 56 -18.63 -4.63 5.13
N GLY A 57 -18.40 -5.93 5.00
CA GLY A 57 -19.26 -6.77 4.17
C GLY A 57 -18.78 -8.20 4.03
N ASN A 58 -17.50 -8.40 3.72
CA ASN A 58 -16.91 -9.73 3.61
C ASN A 58 -15.42 -9.59 3.86
N GLU A 59 -14.91 -10.23 4.92
CA GLU A 59 -13.48 -10.50 5.04
C GLU A 59 -13.10 -11.46 3.91
N GLN A 60 -12.70 -10.93 2.76
CA GLN A 60 -11.88 -11.68 1.83
C GLN A 60 -10.43 -11.26 2.02
N VAL A 61 -9.68 -12.17 2.64
CA VAL A 61 -8.22 -12.14 2.67
C VAL A 61 -7.78 -12.44 1.23
N GLU A 62 -7.70 -11.42 0.38
CA GLU A 62 -7.08 -11.57 -0.94
C GLU A 62 -5.57 -11.78 -0.70
N LEU A 63 -5.18 -13.06 -0.60
CA LEU A 63 -3.80 -13.50 -0.65
C LEU A 63 -3.33 -13.30 -2.09
N GLN A 64 -2.78 -12.13 -2.39
CA GLN A 64 -2.09 -11.94 -3.66
C GLN A 64 -0.74 -12.68 -3.58
N TYR A 65 -0.74 -13.93 -4.03
CA TYR A 65 0.49 -14.66 -4.35
C TYR A 65 1.24 -13.87 -5.43
N ALA A 66 2.44 -13.40 -5.10
CA ALA A 66 3.42 -13.01 -6.10
C ALA A 66 4.08 -14.32 -6.58
N VAL A 67 3.79 -14.70 -7.84
CA VAL A 67 4.58 -15.70 -8.59
C VAL A 67 5.75 -14.98 -9.23
#